data_AF-A0A8J4TCJ4-F1
#
_entry.id   AF-A0A8J4TCJ4-F1
#
_cell.length_a   1.000
_cell.length_b   1.000
_cell.length_c   1.000
_cell.angle_alpha   90.00
_cell.angle_beta   90.00
_cell.angle_gamma   90.00
#
_symmetry.space_group_name_H-M   'P 1'
#
loop_
_entity.id
_entity.type
_entity.pdbx_description
1 polymer ?
#
loop_
_entity_poly.entity_id
_entity_poly.type
_entity_poly.pdbx_seq_one_letter_code
_entity_poly.pdbx_strand_id
1 'polypeptide(L)' 'MKGIEDEENYYADFVKQQVVKMLPQFAGSFGPAEAEYQFALGQQDVCKRNLGALKTVYKDEEQPK' A
#
# COMPACT_ATOMS: atom_id res chain seq x y z
N MET A 1 -1.54 -1.18 2.49
CA MET A 1 -2.23 -1.72 3.67
C MET A 1 -2.46 -0.56 4.63
N LYS A 2 -3.65 -0.47 5.23
CA LYS A 2 -3.90 0.40 6.38
C LYS A 2 -4.36 -0.45 7.55
N GLY A 3 -3.72 -0.27 8.70
CA GLY A 3 -4.08 -0.92 9.96
C GLY A 3 -4.49 0.08 11.03
N ILE A 4 -5.26 -0.39 12.01
CA ILE A 4 -5.68 0.32 13.23
C ILE A 4 -5.63 -0.72 14.35
N GLU A 5 -5.05 -0.36 15.50
CA GLU A 5 -4.96 -1.28 16.65
C GLU A 5 -4.35 -2.65 16.30
N ASP A 6 -3.27 -2.63 15.51
CA ASP A 6 -2.58 -3.82 14.98
C ASP A 6 -3.41 -4.76 14.08
N GLU A 7 -4.65 -4.38 13.75
CA GLU A 7 -5.51 -5.10 12.81
C GLU A 7 -5.50 -4.47 11.42
N GLU A 8 -5.41 -5.32 10.39
CA GLU A 8 -5.55 -4.88 9.00
C GLU A 8 -7.01 -4.50 8.73
N ASN A 9 -7.24 -3.25 8.31
CA ASN A 9 -8.57 -2.77 7.98
C ASN A 9 -8.89 -2.96 6.50
N TYR A 10 -7.91 -2.65 5.65
CA TYR A 10 -8.02 -2.86 4.21
C TYR A 10 -6.65 -2.92 3.51
N TYR A 11 -6.65 -3.54 2.33
CA TYR A 11 -5.56 -3.45 1.37
C TYR A 11 -6.07 -3.04 -0.01
N ALA A 12 -5.17 -2.47 -0.82
CA ALA A 12 -5.42 -2.19 -2.22
C ALA A 12 -5.00 -3.40 -3.06
N ASP A 13 -5.94 -4.00 -3.77
CA ASP A 13 -5.68 -5.02 -4.78
C ASP A 13 -5.43 -4.31 -6.12
N PHE A 14 -4.17 -4.19 -6.50
CA PHE A 14 -3.76 -3.54 -7.74
C PHE A 14 -4.07 -4.36 -8.99
N VAL A 15 -4.33 -5.67 -8.86
CA VAL A 15 -4.72 -6.54 -9.98
C VAL A 15 -6.19 -6.34 -10.30
N LYS A 16 -7.04 -6.33 -9.26
CA LYS A 16 -8.49 -6.12 -9.39
C LYS A 16 -8.90 -4.64 -9.36
N GLN A 17 -7.93 -3.75 -9.17
CA GLN A 17 -8.10 -2.31 -9.11
C GLN A 17 -9.15 -1.82 -8.10
N GLN A 18 -9.09 -2.36 -6.89
CA GLN A 18 -10.07 -2.05 -5.85
C GLN A 18 -9.46 -2.12 -4.45
N VAL A 19 -10.15 -1.55 -3.47
CA VAL A 19 -9.86 -1.81 -2.05
C VAL A 19 -10.61 -3.06 -1.60
N VAL A 20 -9.89 -3.97 -0.94
CA VAL A 20 -10.46 -5.12 -0.26
C VAL A 20 -10.49 -4.82 1.24
N LYS A 21 -11.69 -4.82 1.81
CA LYS A 21 -11.93 -4.60 3.25
C LYS A 21 -11.83 -5.93 3.98
N MET A 22 -11.13 -5.92 5.11
CA MET A 22 -11.01 -7.08 5.98
C MET A 22 -12.12 -7.14 7.03
N LEU A 23 -12.69 -5.98 7.37
CA LEU A 23 -13.80 -5.89 8.30
C LEU A 23 -15.14 -6.26 7.65
N PRO A 24 -16.11 -6.78 8.43
CA PRO A 24 -17.46 -7.08 7.94
C PRO A 24 -18.16 -5.85 7.35
N GLN A 25 -19.14 -6.07 6.47
CA GLN A 25 -19.88 -4.98 5.80
C GLN A 25 -20.63 -4.04 6.74
N PHE A 26 -20.98 -4.48 7.95
CA PHE A 26 -21.63 -3.64 8.96
C PHE A 26 -20.65 -2.71 9.68
N ALA A 27 -19.35 -2.98 9.63
CA ALA A 27 -18.34 -2.09 10.18
C ALA A 27 -18.24 -0.84 9.29
N GLY A 28 -18.33 0.34 9.91
CA GLY A 28 -18.25 1.61 9.20
C GLY A 28 -16.98 1.72 8.35
N SER A 29 -17.10 2.35 7.18
CA SER A 29 -15.96 2.66 6.32
C SER A 29 -15.32 3.98 6.74
N PHE A 30 -13.99 4.09 6.70
CA PHE A 30 -13.29 5.35 6.96
C PHE A 30 -13.41 6.35 5.81
N GLY A 31 -13.75 5.89 4.61
CA GLY A 31 -14.03 6.72 3.45
C GLY A 31 -14.61 5.93 2.28
N PRO A 32 -14.83 6.59 1.13
CA PRO A 32 -15.18 5.93 -0.12
C PRO A 32 -14.02 5.03 -0.59
N ALA A 33 -14.33 3.77 -0.91
CA ALA A 33 -13.32 2.79 -1.34
C ALA A 33 -12.52 3.26 -2.58
N GLU A 34 -13.16 4.00 -3.49
CA GLU A 34 -12.51 4.57 -4.67
C GLU A 34 -11.43 5.59 -4.28
N ALA A 35 -11.72 6.49 -3.34
CA ALA A 35 -10.77 7.49 -2.88
C ALA A 35 -9.56 6.84 -2.21
N GLU A 36 -9.80 5.78 -1.42
CA GLU A 36 -8.73 4.99 -0.79
C GLU A 36 -7.87 4.25 -1.82
N TYR A 37 -8.48 3.71 -2.89
CA TYR A 37 -7.76 3.05 -3.97
C TYR A 37 -6.87 4.03 -4.77
N GLN A 38 -7.42 5.18 -5.16
CA GLN A 38 -6.67 6.22 -5.89
C GLN A 38 -5.50 6.76 -5.07
N PHE A 39 -5.70 6.93 -3.76
CA PHE A 39 -4.61 7.30 -2.86
C PHE A 39 -3.51 6.22 -2.86
N ALA A 40 -3.88 4.94 -2.74
CA ALA A 40 -2.92 3.84 -2.76
C ALA A 40 -2.15 3.74 -4.09
N LEU A 41 -2.81 4.01 -5.23
CA LEU A 41 -2.16 4.11 -6.53
C LEU A 41 -1.10 5.22 -6.57
N GLY A 42 -1.45 6.42 -6.10
CA GLY A 42 -0.49 7.53 -6.02
C GLY A 42 0.72 7.19 -5.16
N GLN A 43 0.51 6.54 -4.02
CA GLN A 43 1.59 6.09 -3.15
C GLN A 43 2.45 4.99 -3.80
N GLN A 44 1.85 4.08 -4.58
CA GLN A 44 2.58 3.02 -5.27
C GLN A 44 3.64 3.60 -6.22
N ASP A 45 3.28 4.64 -6.98
CA ASP A 45 4.21 5.28 -7.91
C ASP A 45 5.35 6.01 -7.20
N VAL A 46 5.05 6.69 -6.09
CA VAL A 46 6.07 7.31 -5.24
C VAL A 46 7.02 6.25 -4.68
N CYS A 47 6.49 5.14 -4.16
CA CYS A 47 7.30 4.04 -3.64
C CYS A 47 8.22 3.43 -4.70
N LYS A 48 7.73 3.21 -5.93
CA LYS A 48 8.56 2.69 -7.03
C LYS A 48 9.70 3.64 -7.38
N ARG A 49 9.43 4.95 -7.46
CA ARG A 49 10.45 5.98 -7.72
C ARG A 49 11.48 6.03 -6.60
N ASN A 50 11.04 6.04 -5.35
CA ASN A 50 11.92 6.02 -4.18
C ASN A 50 12.79 4.76 -4.16
N LEU A 51 12.21 3.58 -4.41
CA LEU A 51 12.98 2.34 -4.49
C LEU A 51 14.04 2.38 -5.59
N GLY A 52 13.71 2.94 -6.77
CA GLY A 52 14.70 3.13 -7.86
C GLY A 52 15.84 4.06 -7.47
N ALA A 53 15.52 5.18 -6.82
CA ALA A 53 16.53 6.12 -6.31
C ALA A 53 17.39 5.46 -5.22
N LEU A 54 16.78 4.79 -4.25
CA LEU A 54 17.49 4.10 -3.16
C LEU A 54 18.39 2.99 -3.69
N LYS A 55 17.94 2.17 -4.65
CA LYS A 55 18.79 1.18 -5.33
C LYS A 55 20.00 1.80 -6.03
N THR A 56 19.87 3.03 -6.51
CA THR A 56 20.97 3.76 -7.17
C THR A 56 21.96 4.34 -6.15
N VAL A 57 21.45 4.80 -5.00
CA VAL A 57 22.26 5.34 -3.89
C VAL A 57 22.99 4.22 -3.15
N TYR A 58 22.29 3.13 -2.85
CA TYR A 58 22.79 1.97 -2.11
C TYR A 58 23.27 0.84 -3.02
N LYS A 59 23.72 1.15 -4.26
CA LYS A 59 24.27 0.17 -5.21
C LYS A 59 25.18 -0.83 -4.50
N ASP A 60 24.81 -2.11 -4.56
CA ASP A 60 25.72 -3.25 -4.49
C ASP A 60 26.75 -3.27 -3.34
N GLU A 61 26.37 -2.91 -2.11
CA GLU A 61 27.06 -3.56 -0.98
C GLU A 61 26.58 -5.01 -0.99
N GLU A 62 27.43 -5.91 -1.52
CA GLU A 62 27.27 -7.35 -1.36
C GLU A 62 26.84 -7.60 0.09
N GLN A 63 25.63 -8.13 0.27
CA GLN A 63 25.19 -8.50 1.60
C GLN A 63 26.25 -9.44 2.18
N PRO A 64 26.83 -9.15 3.37
CA PRO A 64 27.82 -10.04 3.96
C PRO A 64 27.17 -11.42 4.10
N LYS A 65 27.82 -12.43 3.51
CA LYS A 65 27.41 -13.84 3.53
C LYS A 65 27.21 -14.39 4.94
#